data_AF-A0A1Q6KE75-F1
#
_entry.id   AF-A0A1Q6KE75-F1
#
_cell.length_a   1.000
_cell.length_b   1.000
_cell.length_c   1.000
_cell.angle_alpha   90.00
_cell.angle_beta   90.00
_cell.angle_gamma   90.00
#
_symmetry.space_group_name_H-M   'P 1'
#
loop_
_entity.id
_entity.type
_entity.pdbx_description
1 polymer ?
#
loop_
_entity_poly.entity_id
_entity_poly.type
_entity_poly.pdbx_seq_one_letter_code
_entity_poly.pdbx_strand_id
1 'polypeptide(L)'
;MEEKNIYDKYGYDKDGFNKGGYDRDGYNKEGFDMKGYDKDGYNRDGFDYWGYGKDGYNRRGFDKKRIHRNGTEYDDEGFNYRGYDKDGYNREGYDKEGYNREGFDYWGYDKDGYGRNGYNKKGFNRDGYDQYGYDKEGYNRKGFDRYRIHRNGTEYDDEGFNYMGRDKDGYNREGFNYFGYDKEGYNRNGFNEKGIHRNGTKYDDEGFDYWGYNKETGYNRKGYDKYGYNKNFEIDDESPLSKTDRNILKALGYKNNGLDDRGFRFDEIHHITRTKYDEQGYDINGWDQEGINIETQSEYDSKGFNIKGIHQNGTPYDNDGYDSNGYDINGVNRLGYDMGDIRSVWQEKEDYMRYLNSNWYLVGKVEINFNTRTLWGEDGYTAGIYTYASKCFDQESVGVDREGYDRDGYNSKGTNRNGLTREEQEEKEAKEKEIKKNQQRKNYLGLKGKAEKLGKGEMTLEDYVKCSKTSIDDLIIFAKKENMDADVIRGLYKYVKTYKSYKKPFAKTEYLKSTILIINGQEVKPTEEDVDKCVEYLKANGSLICDKTVRNTVRGYLKGEIDITIKEEDLEEQIEENEKKISDELVRVLVEQQDKIKSQKAEIANLKKKGIGTYGE
;
A
#
# COMPACT_ATOMS: atom_id res chain seq x y z
N MET A 1 -105.33 -29.30 -22.35
CA MET A 1 -105.11 -27.86 -22.59
C MET A 1 -104.43 -27.77 -23.94
N GLU A 2 -105.07 -27.12 -24.91
CA GLU A 2 -104.48 -26.87 -26.23
C GLU A 2 -103.23 -25.99 -26.05
N GLU A 3 -102.07 -26.48 -26.47
CA GLU A 3 -100.89 -25.63 -26.64
C GLU A 3 -101.19 -24.64 -27.76
N LYS A 4 -101.42 -23.37 -27.38
CA LYS A 4 -101.39 -22.25 -28.31
C LYS A 4 -100.07 -22.32 -29.07
N ASN A 5 -100.15 -22.65 -30.35
CA ASN A 5 -99.00 -22.66 -31.25
C ASN A 5 -98.39 -21.24 -31.24
N ILE A 6 -97.26 -21.08 -30.57
CA ILE A 6 -96.60 -19.78 -30.33
C ILE A 6 -95.97 -19.26 -31.63
N TYR A 7 -95.84 -20.13 -32.63
CA TYR A 7 -95.29 -19.87 -33.95
C TYR A 7 -96.38 -20.01 -35.03
N ASP A 8 -96.31 -19.17 -36.05
CA ASP A 8 -97.17 -19.22 -37.22
C ASP A 8 -96.89 -20.47 -38.08
N LYS A 9 -97.67 -20.66 -39.15
CA LYS A 9 -97.50 -21.80 -40.09
C LYS A 9 -96.15 -21.82 -40.82
N TYR A 10 -95.35 -20.77 -40.70
CA TYR A 10 -94.02 -20.64 -41.29
C TYR A 10 -92.90 -20.76 -40.23
N GLY A 11 -93.23 -20.99 -38.96
CA GLY A 11 -92.28 -21.20 -37.88
C GLY A 11 -91.77 -19.93 -37.19
N TYR A 12 -92.50 -18.80 -37.28
CA TYR A 12 -92.14 -17.51 -36.67
C TYR A 12 -93.10 -17.11 -35.54
N ASP A 13 -92.58 -16.57 -34.44
CA ASP A 13 -93.38 -16.11 -33.31
C ASP A 13 -94.19 -14.85 -33.64
N LYS A 14 -94.99 -14.36 -32.68
CA LYS A 14 -95.78 -13.13 -32.82
C LYS A 14 -94.94 -11.87 -33.13
N ASP A 15 -93.66 -11.89 -32.77
CA ASP A 15 -92.71 -10.79 -33.01
C ASP A 15 -91.99 -10.95 -34.36
N GLY A 16 -92.27 -12.03 -35.09
CA GLY A 16 -91.72 -12.31 -36.42
C GLY A 16 -90.40 -13.08 -36.43
N PHE A 17 -89.99 -13.72 -35.32
CA PHE A 17 -88.72 -14.45 -35.19
C PHE A 17 -88.90 -15.96 -35.09
N ASN A 18 -88.04 -16.73 -35.75
CA ASN A 18 -88.05 -18.19 -35.66
C ASN A 18 -87.50 -18.68 -34.31
N LYS A 19 -87.53 -20.00 -34.07
CA LYS A 19 -86.97 -20.61 -32.84
C LYS A 19 -85.49 -20.30 -32.59
N GLY A 20 -84.73 -19.97 -33.65
CA GLY A 20 -83.33 -19.53 -33.57
C GLY A 20 -83.17 -18.04 -33.24
N GLY A 21 -84.27 -17.29 -33.10
CA GLY A 21 -84.25 -15.86 -32.80
C GLY A 21 -84.01 -14.97 -34.02
N TYR A 22 -84.21 -15.46 -35.25
CA TYR A 22 -84.01 -14.72 -36.50
C TYR A 22 -85.33 -14.46 -37.22
N ASP A 23 -85.47 -13.26 -37.79
CA ASP A 23 -86.62 -12.87 -38.60
C ASP A 23 -86.66 -13.59 -39.96
N ARG A 24 -87.67 -13.28 -40.76
CA ARG A 24 -87.83 -13.87 -42.10
C ARG A 24 -86.72 -13.49 -43.09
N ASP A 25 -86.00 -12.41 -42.81
CA ASP A 25 -84.85 -11.95 -43.60
C ASP A 25 -83.53 -12.58 -43.08
N GLY A 26 -83.58 -13.34 -41.98
CA GLY A 26 -82.43 -14.02 -41.39
C GLY A 26 -81.66 -13.21 -40.34
N TYR A 27 -82.24 -12.14 -39.76
CA TYR A 27 -81.61 -11.25 -38.79
C TYR A 27 -82.20 -11.40 -37.39
N ASN A 28 -81.35 -11.35 -36.36
CA ASN A 28 -81.79 -11.43 -34.97
C ASN A 28 -82.45 -10.12 -34.49
N LYS A 29 -82.94 -10.09 -33.25
CA LYS A 29 -83.57 -8.89 -32.65
C LYS A 29 -82.66 -7.66 -32.60
N GLU A 30 -81.35 -7.84 -32.65
CA GLU A 30 -80.36 -6.76 -32.71
C GLU A 30 -80.01 -6.35 -34.15
N GLY A 31 -80.64 -6.96 -35.16
CA GLY A 31 -80.48 -6.64 -36.56
C GLY A 31 -79.29 -7.32 -37.25
N PHE A 32 -78.71 -8.38 -36.66
CA PHE A 32 -77.55 -9.11 -37.22
C PHE A 32 -77.91 -10.51 -37.70
N ASP A 33 -77.35 -10.92 -38.84
CA ASP A 33 -77.50 -12.26 -39.40
C ASP A 33 -76.78 -13.32 -38.55
N MET A 34 -76.89 -14.59 -38.95
CA MET A 34 -76.25 -15.70 -38.24
C MET A 34 -74.70 -15.65 -38.28
N LYS A 35 -74.11 -14.82 -39.15
CA LYS A 35 -72.66 -14.56 -39.22
C LYS A 35 -72.26 -13.31 -38.43
N GLY A 36 -73.22 -12.62 -37.81
CA GLY A 36 -73.00 -11.44 -36.99
C GLY A 36 -72.92 -10.13 -37.77
N TYR A 37 -73.48 -10.04 -38.98
CA TYR A 37 -73.49 -8.83 -39.82
C TYR A 37 -74.89 -8.24 -39.97
N ASP A 38 -75.00 -6.91 -39.94
CA ASP A 38 -76.25 -6.20 -40.13
C ASP A 38 -76.73 -6.23 -41.60
N LYS A 39 -77.90 -5.62 -41.86
CA LYS A 39 -78.45 -5.51 -43.24
C LYS A 39 -77.53 -4.74 -44.20
N ASP A 40 -76.63 -3.91 -43.67
CA ASP A 40 -75.63 -3.18 -44.45
C ASP A 40 -74.32 -3.98 -44.64
N GLY A 41 -74.23 -5.17 -44.05
CA GLY A 41 -73.08 -6.06 -44.13
C GLY A 41 -71.96 -5.78 -43.12
N TYR A 42 -72.23 -5.09 -42.01
CA TYR A 42 -71.26 -4.72 -40.97
C TYR A 42 -71.51 -5.47 -39.65
N ASN A 43 -70.43 -5.89 -38.99
CA ASN A 43 -70.51 -6.54 -37.68
C ASN A 43 -70.80 -5.53 -36.56
N ARG A 44 -70.94 -6.02 -35.33
CA ARG A 44 -71.19 -5.19 -34.13
C ARG A 44 -70.14 -4.11 -33.88
N ASP A 45 -68.91 -4.34 -34.32
CA ASP A 45 -67.82 -3.37 -34.22
C ASP A 45 -67.81 -2.37 -35.39
N GLY A 46 -68.80 -2.44 -36.29
CA GLY A 46 -68.96 -1.55 -37.44
C GLY A 46 -68.08 -1.88 -38.64
N PHE A 47 -67.58 -3.11 -38.76
CA PHE A 47 -66.70 -3.55 -39.86
C PHE A 47 -67.37 -4.56 -40.79
N ASP A 48 -67.17 -4.40 -42.10
CA ASP A 48 -67.66 -5.31 -43.12
C ASP A 48 -66.98 -6.69 -43.03
N TYR A 49 -67.44 -7.61 -43.87
CA TYR A 49 -66.84 -8.95 -43.98
C TYR A 49 -65.33 -8.93 -44.27
N TRP A 50 -64.83 -7.87 -44.90
CA TRP A 50 -63.41 -7.68 -45.23
C TRP A 50 -62.63 -6.92 -44.15
N GLY A 51 -63.28 -6.56 -43.03
CA GLY A 51 -62.67 -5.86 -41.90
C GLY A 51 -62.56 -4.35 -42.08
N TYR A 52 -63.34 -3.73 -42.97
CA TYR A 52 -63.36 -2.27 -43.23
C TYR A 52 -64.65 -1.64 -42.71
N GLY A 53 -64.52 -0.50 -42.04
CA GLY A 53 -65.67 0.27 -41.55
C GLY A 53 -66.44 0.95 -42.67
N LYS A 54 -67.59 1.55 -42.31
CA LYS A 54 -68.40 2.36 -43.25
C LYS A 54 -67.61 3.53 -43.86
N ASP A 55 -66.56 3.96 -43.19
CA ASP A 55 -65.62 4.99 -43.65
C ASP A 55 -64.49 4.46 -44.57
N GLY A 56 -64.50 3.16 -44.88
CA GLY A 56 -63.55 2.53 -45.79
C GLY A 56 -62.19 2.15 -45.17
N TYR A 57 -62.04 2.28 -43.85
CA TYR A 57 -60.79 1.99 -43.14
C TYR A 57 -60.93 0.77 -42.23
N ASN A 58 -59.87 -0.03 -42.10
CA ASN A 58 -59.83 -1.14 -41.17
C ASN A 58 -59.63 -0.68 -39.71
N ARG A 59 -59.61 -1.63 -38.77
CA ARG A 59 -59.38 -1.37 -37.33
C ARG A 59 -58.09 -0.62 -37.02
N ARG A 60 -57.08 -0.71 -37.89
CA ARG A 60 -55.79 -0.01 -37.77
C ARG A 60 -55.77 1.31 -38.55
N GLY A 61 -56.92 1.76 -39.05
CA GLY A 61 -57.05 3.03 -39.76
C GLY A 61 -56.53 3.01 -41.20
N PHE A 62 -56.35 1.86 -41.84
CA PHE A 62 -55.88 1.76 -43.24
C PHE A 62 -56.99 1.42 -44.21
N ASP A 63 -56.97 2.06 -45.39
CA ASP A 63 -57.88 1.77 -46.49
C ASP A 63 -57.46 0.52 -47.30
N LYS A 64 -58.27 0.18 -48.31
CA LYS A 64 -57.99 -0.95 -49.23
C LYS A 64 -56.71 -0.76 -50.06
N LYS A 65 -56.23 0.49 -50.20
CA LYS A 65 -54.96 0.84 -50.87
C LYS A 65 -53.76 0.88 -49.91
N ARG A 66 -53.97 0.54 -48.63
CA ARG A 66 -52.96 0.55 -47.54
C ARG A 66 -52.51 1.95 -47.12
N ILE A 67 -53.35 2.95 -47.32
CA ILE A 67 -53.13 4.32 -46.87
C ILE A 67 -53.88 4.54 -45.56
N HIS A 68 -53.19 5.04 -44.53
CA HIS A 68 -53.76 5.37 -43.23
C HIS A 68 -54.65 6.62 -43.30
N ARG A 69 -55.54 6.82 -42.32
CA ARG A 69 -56.40 8.01 -42.20
C ARG A 69 -55.63 9.34 -42.23
N ASN A 70 -54.36 9.34 -41.83
CA ASN A 70 -53.47 10.49 -41.88
C ASN A 70 -52.93 10.81 -43.31
N GLY A 71 -53.31 10.03 -44.31
CA GLY A 71 -52.89 10.23 -45.71
C GLY A 71 -51.53 9.63 -46.08
N THR A 72 -50.90 8.86 -45.18
CA THR A 72 -49.58 8.24 -45.41
C THR A 72 -49.67 6.70 -45.42
N GLU A 73 -48.60 6.02 -45.83
CA GLU A 73 -48.53 4.54 -45.78
C GLU A 73 -48.34 3.99 -44.34
N TYR A 74 -48.22 4.87 -43.35
CA TYR A 74 -47.95 4.53 -41.95
C TYR A 74 -49.04 5.11 -41.04
N ASP A 75 -49.35 4.40 -39.95
CA ASP A 75 -50.20 4.92 -38.89
C ASP A 75 -49.50 6.03 -38.11
N ASP A 76 -50.20 6.64 -37.15
CA ASP A 76 -49.66 7.74 -36.36
C ASP A 76 -48.51 7.30 -35.42
N GLU A 77 -48.33 5.98 -35.25
CA GLU A 77 -47.20 5.37 -34.53
C GLU A 77 -46.05 5.00 -35.47
N GLY A 78 -46.17 5.23 -36.78
CA GLY A 78 -45.14 5.00 -37.77
C GLY A 78 -45.07 3.58 -38.32
N PHE A 79 -46.12 2.75 -38.17
CA PHE A 79 -46.19 1.39 -38.70
C PHE A 79 -47.11 1.28 -39.90
N ASN A 80 -46.74 0.50 -40.92
CA ASN A 80 -47.56 0.29 -42.11
C ASN A 80 -48.76 -0.66 -41.86
N TYR A 81 -49.57 -0.89 -42.89
CA TYR A 81 -50.70 -1.84 -42.84
C TYR A 81 -50.33 -3.23 -42.27
N ARG A 82 -49.11 -3.71 -42.52
CA ARG A 82 -48.61 -5.00 -42.04
C ARG A 82 -48.05 -4.94 -40.62
N GLY A 83 -47.99 -3.75 -40.01
CA GLY A 83 -47.50 -3.52 -38.65
C GLY A 83 -45.98 -3.36 -38.56
N TYR A 84 -45.31 -2.95 -39.63
CA TYR A 84 -43.86 -2.71 -39.67
C TYR A 84 -43.55 -1.23 -39.90
N ASP A 85 -42.56 -0.72 -39.19
CA ASP A 85 -42.06 0.64 -39.38
C ASP A 85 -41.32 0.81 -40.72
N LYS A 86 -40.82 2.03 -40.98
CA LYS A 86 -40.05 2.36 -42.17
C LYS A 86 -38.75 1.56 -42.31
N ASP A 87 -38.18 1.09 -41.21
CA ASP A 87 -36.94 0.34 -41.17
C ASP A 87 -37.22 -1.18 -41.26
N GLY A 88 -38.49 -1.59 -41.32
CA GLY A 88 -38.92 -2.97 -41.48
C GLY A 88 -39.09 -3.75 -40.17
N TYR A 89 -39.18 -3.08 -39.02
CA TYR A 89 -39.36 -3.69 -37.70
C TYR A 89 -40.80 -3.59 -37.22
N ASN A 90 -41.31 -4.66 -36.61
CA ASN A 90 -42.65 -4.68 -36.05
C ASN A 90 -42.73 -3.84 -34.76
N ARG A 91 -43.92 -3.75 -34.16
CA ARG A 91 -44.16 -3.02 -32.91
C ARG A 91 -43.37 -3.55 -31.70
N GLU A 92 -42.86 -4.79 -31.77
CA GLU A 92 -41.99 -5.39 -30.76
C GLU A 92 -40.50 -5.18 -31.06
N GLY A 93 -40.17 -4.48 -32.16
CA GLY A 93 -38.80 -4.15 -32.55
C GLY A 93 -38.08 -5.24 -33.35
N TYR A 94 -38.80 -6.22 -33.94
CA TYR A 94 -38.24 -7.32 -34.71
C TYR A 94 -38.59 -7.24 -36.21
N ASP A 95 -37.63 -7.57 -37.07
CA ASP A 95 -37.82 -7.62 -38.51
C ASP A 95 -38.67 -8.83 -38.94
N LYS A 96 -38.83 -9.03 -40.26
CA LYS A 96 -39.58 -10.18 -40.81
C LYS A 96 -38.90 -11.53 -40.56
N GLU A 97 -37.60 -11.53 -40.28
CA GLU A 97 -36.82 -12.73 -39.98
C GLU A 97 -36.79 -13.01 -38.46
N GLY A 98 -37.37 -12.13 -37.65
CA GLY A 98 -37.46 -12.27 -36.19
C GLY A 98 -36.25 -11.71 -35.43
N TYR A 99 -35.45 -10.85 -36.06
CA TYR A 99 -34.26 -10.22 -35.45
C TYR A 99 -34.52 -8.76 -35.11
N ASN A 100 -34.03 -8.32 -33.96
CA ASN A 100 -34.12 -6.93 -33.54
C ASN A 100 -33.13 -6.05 -34.32
N ARG A 101 -33.16 -4.74 -34.04
CA ARG A 101 -32.26 -3.75 -34.67
C ARG A 101 -30.76 -4.01 -34.45
N GLU A 102 -30.42 -4.81 -33.44
CA GLU A 102 -29.05 -5.21 -33.14
C GLU A 102 -28.67 -6.57 -33.76
N GLY A 103 -29.58 -7.18 -34.54
CA GLY A 103 -29.35 -8.44 -35.23
C GLY A 103 -29.56 -9.69 -34.38
N PHE A 104 -30.24 -9.59 -33.24
CA PHE A 104 -30.51 -10.73 -32.34
C PHE A 104 -31.98 -11.13 -32.33
N ASP A 105 -32.24 -12.43 -32.31
CA ASP A 105 -33.58 -13.01 -32.21
C ASP A 105 -34.22 -12.76 -30.83
N TYR A 106 -35.46 -13.21 -30.65
CA TYR A 106 -36.17 -13.13 -29.37
C TYR A 106 -35.42 -13.83 -28.22
N TRP A 107 -34.58 -14.82 -28.52
CA TRP A 107 -33.77 -15.56 -27.55
C TRP A 107 -32.38 -14.94 -27.32
N GLY A 108 -32.07 -13.81 -27.98
CA GLY A 108 -30.81 -13.09 -27.85
C GLY A 108 -29.66 -13.66 -28.68
N TYR A 109 -29.93 -14.44 -29.73
CA TYR A 109 -28.94 -15.03 -30.64
C TYR A 109 -28.93 -14.35 -32.00
N ASP A 110 -27.74 -14.14 -32.57
CA ASP A 110 -27.58 -13.62 -33.92
C ASP A 110 -27.96 -14.65 -35.00
N LYS A 111 -27.85 -14.26 -36.27
CA LYS A 111 -28.14 -15.13 -37.43
C LYS A 111 -27.27 -16.38 -37.48
N ASP A 112 -26.09 -16.34 -36.86
CA ASP A 112 -25.16 -17.47 -36.78
C ASP A 112 -25.39 -18.33 -35.52
N GLY A 113 -26.37 -17.98 -34.69
CA GLY A 113 -26.73 -18.70 -33.47
C GLY A 113 -25.84 -18.38 -32.28
N TYR A 114 -25.17 -17.22 -32.25
CA TYR A 114 -24.32 -16.75 -31.15
C TYR A 114 -25.00 -15.64 -30.35
N GLY A 115 -24.96 -15.76 -29.02
CA GLY A 115 -25.52 -14.77 -28.12
C GLY A 115 -24.70 -13.49 -28.12
N ARG A 116 -25.21 -12.45 -27.45
CA ARG A 116 -24.47 -11.19 -27.22
C ARG A 116 -23.10 -11.37 -26.55
N ASN A 117 -22.93 -12.46 -25.80
CA ASN A 117 -21.66 -12.84 -25.18
C ASN A 117 -20.67 -13.50 -26.15
N GLY A 118 -21.04 -13.69 -27.42
CA GLY A 118 -20.22 -14.35 -28.44
C GLY A 118 -20.24 -15.88 -28.38
N TYR A 119 -21.12 -16.49 -27.57
CA TYR A 119 -21.22 -17.95 -27.42
C TYR A 119 -22.55 -18.48 -27.94
N ASN A 120 -22.52 -19.64 -28.60
CA ASN A 120 -23.73 -20.31 -29.07
C ASN A 120 -24.50 -20.98 -27.92
N LYS A 121 -25.66 -21.59 -28.23
CA LYS A 121 -26.48 -22.33 -27.25
C LYS A 121 -25.74 -23.46 -26.52
N LYS A 122 -24.65 -23.98 -27.10
CA LYS A 122 -23.81 -25.03 -26.51
C LYS A 122 -22.65 -24.45 -25.68
N GLY A 123 -22.56 -23.13 -25.55
CA GLY A 123 -21.52 -22.45 -24.77
C GLY A 123 -20.18 -22.31 -25.48
N PHE A 124 -20.11 -22.47 -26.80
CA PHE A 124 -18.87 -22.33 -27.58
C PHE A 124 -18.89 -21.05 -28.42
N ASN A 125 -17.74 -20.39 -28.53
CA ASN A 125 -17.54 -19.21 -29.37
C ASN A 125 -17.40 -19.60 -30.85
N ARG A 126 -17.20 -18.60 -31.71
CA ARG A 126 -17.05 -18.79 -33.16
C ARG A 126 -15.82 -19.62 -33.53
N ASP A 127 -14.79 -19.63 -32.69
CA ASP A 127 -13.59 -20.46 -32.85
C ASP A 127 -13.79 -21.89 -32.31
N GLY A 128 -14.98 -22.21 -31.78
CA GLY A 128 -15.29 -23.54 -31.24
C GLY A 128 -14.82 -23.80 -29.81
N TYR A 129 -14.47 -22.75 -29.05
CA TYR A 129 -14.00 -22.83 -27.66
C TYR A 129 -15.03 -22.32 -26.66
N ASP A 130 -15.13 -22.99 -25.52
CA ASP A 130 -15.98 -22.58 -24.42
C ASP A 130 -15.46 -21.33 -23.71
N GLN A 131 -16.19 -20.86 -22.70
CA GLN A 131 -15.79 -19.72 -21.88
C GLN A 131 -14.46 -19.92 -21.13
N TYR A 132 -14.00 -21.17 -20.98
CA TYR A 132 -12.74 -21.52 -20.35
C TYR A 132 -11.61 -21.72 -21.38
N GLY A 133 -11.89 -21.53 -22.67
CA GLY A 133 -10.92 -21.66 -23.74
C GLY A 133 -10.68 -23.10 -24.20
N TYR A 134 -11.59 -24.03 -23.94
CA TYR A 134 -11.51 -25.44 -24.34
C TYR A 134 -12.53 -25.77 -25.42
N ASP A 135 -12.12 -26.57 -26.39
CA ASP A 135 -13.00 -27.01 -27.47
C ASP A 135 -13.98 -28.11 -27.01
N LYS A 136 -14.80 -28.60 -27.94
CA LYS A 136 -15.78 -29.66 -27.68
C LYS A 136 -15.16 -30.98 -27.18
N GLU A 137 -13.87 -31.20 -27.43
CA GLU A 137 -13.10 -32.37 -27.01
C GLU A 137 -12.36 -32.12 -25.69
N GLY A 138 -12.48 -30.91 -25.12
CA GLY A 138 -11.89 -30.54 -23.84
C GLY A 138 -10.45 -30.06 -23.93
N TYR A 139 -9.96 -29.67 -25.12
CA TYR A 139 -8.59 -29.20 -25.35
C TYR A 139 -8.54 -27.71 -25.66
N ASN A 140 -7.52 -27.03 -25.15
CA ASN A 140 -7.29 -25.61 -25.44
C ASN A 140 -6.69 -25.40 -26.84
N ARG A 141 -6.44 -24.13 -27.19
CA ARG A 141 -5.81 -23.74 -28.46
C ARG A 141 -4.43 -24.34 -28.72
N LYS A 142 -3.71 -24.72 -27.66
CA LYS A 142 -2.41 -25.39 -27.73
C LYS A 142 -2.52 -26.92 -27.73
N GLY A 143 -3.74 -27.46 -27.80
CA GLY A 143 -3.97 -28.90 -27.80
C GLY A 143 -3.86 -29.58 -26.44
N PHE A 144 -3.89 -28.84 -25.32
CA PHE A 144 -3.83 -29.41 -23.97
C PHE A 144 -5.19 -29.43 -23.28
N ASP A 145 -5.50 -30.51 -22.59
CA ASP A 145 -6.71 -30.65 -21.80
C ASP A 145 -6.64 -29.92 -20.44
N ARG A 146 -7.68 -30.10 -19.62
CA ARG A 146 -7.74 -29.54 -18.26
C ARG A 146 -6.72 -30.16 -17.29
N TYR A 147 -6.17 -31.33 -17.62
CA TYR A 147 -5.14 -32.03 -16.85
C TYR A 147 -3.73 -31.79 -17.40
N ARG A 148 -3.57 -30.87 -18.36
CA ARG A 148 -2.30 -30.52 -19.02
C ARG A 148 -1.72 -31.65 -19.88
N ILE A 149 -2.56 -32.57 -20.34
CA ILE A 149 -2.20 -33.62 -21.28
C ILE A 149 -2.53 -33.14 -22.70
N HIS A 150 -1.56 -33.23 -23.60
CA HIS A 150 -1.72 -32.88 -25.00
C HIS A 150 -2.56 -33.93 -25.74
N ARG A 151 -3.14 -33.57 -26.89
CA ARG A 151 -3.91 -34.49 -27.76
C ARG A 151 -3.16 -35.76 -28.15
N ASN A 152 -1.82 -35.73 -28.14
CA ASN A 152 -0.97 -36.89 -28.40
C ASN A 152 -0.88 -37.87 -27.21
N GLY A 153 -1.55 -37.59 -26.08
CA GLY A 153 -1.57 -38.43 -24.89
C GLY A 153 -0.38 -38.24 -23.94
N THR A 154 0.47 -37.25 -24.17
CA THR A 154 1.64 -36.95 -23.33
C THR A 154 1.52 -35.58 -22.66
N GLU A 155 2.39 -35.28 -21.70
CA GLU A 155 2.48 -33.94 -21.08
C GLU A 155 3.07 -32.87 -22.02
N TYR A 156 3.54 -33.26 -23.20
CA TYR A 156 4.22 -32.39 -24.17
C TYR A 156 3.45 -32.35 -25.49
N ASP A 157 3.47 -31.19 -26.15
CA ASP A 157 3.00 -31.06 -27.52
C ASP A 157 3.92 -31.79 -28.51
N ASP A 158 3.55 -31.80 -29.78
CA ASP A 158 4.31 -32.50 -30.83
C ASP A 158 5.70 -31.88 -31.09
N GLU A 159 5.95 -30.67 -30.56
CA GLU A 159 7.25 -30.02 -30.58
C GLU A 159 8.07 -30.28 -29.30
N GLY A 160 7.53 -31.06 -28.36
CA GLY A 160 8.20 -31.43 -27.13
C GLY A 160 8.10 -30.40 -26.01
N PHE A 161 7.11 -29.49 -26.04
CA PHE A 161 6.89 -28.48 -24.99
C PHE A 161 5.62 -28.77 -24.20
N ASN A 162 5.65 -28.62 -22.88
CA ASN A 162 4.49 -28.82 -22.03
C ASN A 162 3.47 -27.67 -22.11
N TYR A 163 2.38 -27.75 -21.34
CA TYR A 163 1.35 -26.71 -21.26
C TYR A 163 1.90 -25.29 -20.98
N MET A 164 3.00 -25.18 -20.24
CA MET A 164 3.69 -23.91 -19.92
C MET A 164 4.64 -23.45 -21.04
N GLY A 165 4.72 -24.20 -22.14
CA GLY A 165 5.65 -23.96 -23.24
C GLY A 165 7.10 -24.22 -22.84
N ARG A 166 7.36 -25.31 -22.10
CA ARG A 166 8.71 -25.73 -21.67
C ARG A 166 9.04 -27.14 -22.11
N ASP A 167 10.24 -27.35 -22.61
CA ASP A 167 10.75 -28.68 -22.92
C ASP A 167 11.03 -29.48 -21.64
N LYS A 168 11.39 -30.75 -21.81
CA LYS A 168 11.77 -31.66 -20.72
C LYS A 168 12.94 -31.16 -19.87
N ASP A 169 13.79 -30.29 -20.42
CA ASP A 169 14.96 -29.73 -19.75
C ASP A 169 14.61 -28.38 -19.07
N GLY A 170 13.35 -27.92 -19.16
CA GLY A 170 12.86 -26.68 -18.56
C GLY A 170 13.08 -25.41 -19.40
N TYR A 171 13.43 -25.54 -20.67
CA TYR A 171 13.67 -24.43 -21.61
C TYR A 171 12.44 -24.10 -22.43
N ASN A 172 12.21 -22.82 -22.67
CA ASN A 172 11.14 -22.36 -23.55
C ASN A 172 11.47 -22.65 -25.02
N ARG A 173 10.52 -22.34 -25.92
CA ARG A 173 10.68 -22.49 -27.37
C ARG A 173 11.83 -21.68 -27.97
N GLU A 174 12.29 -20.65 -27.27
CA GLU A 174 13.45 -19.84 -27.65
C GLU A 174 14.77 -20.37 -27.06
N GLY A 175 14.73 -21.51 -26.36
CA GLY A 175 15.91 -22.15 -25.77
C GLY A 175 16.36 -21.54 -24.45
N PHE A 176 15.52 -20.80 -23.73
CA PHE A 176 15.82 -20.19 -22.44
C PHE A 176 15.05 -20.82 -21.28
N ASN A 177 15.73 -21.12 -20.19
CA ASN A 177 15.16 -21.68 -18.98
C ASN A 177 14.26 -20.65 -18.25
N TYR A 178 13.73 -21.05 -17.11
CA TYR A 178 12.87 -20.17 -16.30
C TYR A 178 13.58 -18.92 -15.77
N PHE A 179 14.91 -18.94 -15.70
CA PHE A 179 15.77 -17.81 -15.31
C PHE A 179 16.19 -16.94 -16.51
N GLY A 180 15.76 -17.30 -17.73
CA GLY A 180 16.11 -16.55 -18.93
C GLY A 180 17.51 -16.83 -19.46
N TYR A 181 18.17 -17.92 -19.02
CA TYR A 181 19.45 -18.39 -19.53
C TYR A 181 19.27 -19.56 -20.49
N ASP A 182 20.09 -19.61 -21.52
CA ASP A 182 20.12 -20.72 -22.45
C ASP A 182 20.88 -21.93 -21.87
N LYS A 183 21.01 -23.00 -22.67
CA LYS A 183 21.70 -24.23 -22.24
C LYS A 183 23.19 -24.01 -21.91
N GLU A 184 23.78 -22.92 -22.39
CA GLU A 184 25.17 -22.53 -22.12
C GLU A 184 25.29 -21.56 -20.93
N GLY A 185 24.17 -21.18 -20.30
CA GLY A 185 24.15 -20.31 -19.12
C GLY A 185 24.22 -18.83 -19.46
N TYR A 186 23.83 -18.40 -20.66
CA TYR A 186 23.80 -17.01 -21.09
C TYR A 186 22.38 -16.50 -21.35
N ASN A 187 22.11 -15.27 -20.95
CA ASN A 187 20.84 -14.61 -21.18
C ASN A 187 20.67 -14.23 -22.66
N ARG A 188 19.51 -13.65 -23.00
CA ARG A 188 19.19 -13.19 -24.36
C ARG A 188 20.19 -12.19 -24.94
N ASN A 189 20.86 -11.42 -24.08
CA ASN A 189 21.89 -10.45 -24.46
C ASN A 189 23.29 -11.07 -24.48
N GLY A 190 23.40 -12.40 -24.34
CA GLY A 190 24.67 -13.10 -24.40
C GLY A 190 25.51 -13.00 -23.12
N PHE A 191 24.94 -12.65 -21.96
CA PHE A 191 25.69 -12.58 -20.71
C PHE A 191 25.31 -13.68 -19.71
N ASN A 192 26.30 -14.23 -19.02
CA ASN A 192 26.07 -15.19 -17.94
C ASN A 192 25.71 -14.51 -16.61
N GLU A 193 25.44 -15.33 -15.59
CA GLU A 193 25.08 -14.85 -14.23
C GLU A 193 26.14 -13.94 -13.58
N LYS A 194 27.40 -14.02 -14.03
CA LYS A 194 28.50 -13.17 -13.53
C LYS A 194 28.65 -11.87 -14.33
N GLY A 195 27.74 -11.59 -15.27
CA GLY A 195 27.81 -10.42 -16.13
C GLY A 195 28.91 -10.49 -17.19
N ILE A 196 29.39 -11.70 -17.52
CA ILE A 196 30.39 -11.90 -18.57
C ILE A 196 29.67 -12.31 -19.86
N HIS A 197 29.90 -11.54 -20.93
CA HIS A 197 29.38 -11.82 -22.26
C HIS A 197 30.06 -13.05 -22.87
N ARG A 198 29.43 -13.69 -23.87
CA ARG A 198 29.99 -14.82 -24.62
C ARG A 198 31.38 -14.57 -25.21
N ASN A 199 31.70 -13.30 -25.47
CA ASN A 199 33.04 -12.87 -25.93
C ASN A 199 34.12 -12.89 -24.83
N GLY A 200 33.77 -13.25 -23.59
CA GLY A 200 34.68 -13.33 -22.45
C GLY A 200 34.92 -12.00 -21.72
N THR A 201 34.24 -10.93 -22.10
CA THR A 201 34.38 -9.60 -21.47
C THR A 201 33.15 -9.19 -20.68
N LYS A 202 33.21 -8.08 -19.93
CA LYS A 202 32.05 -7.51 -19.23
C LYS A 202 31.05 -6.79 -20.17
N TYR A 203 31.36 -6.72 -21.46
CA TYR A 203 30.60 -5.98 -22.44
C TYR A 203 30.27 -6.85 -23.65
N ASP A 204 29.14 -6.60 -24.29
CA ASP A 204 28.83 -7.19 -25.59
C ASP A 204 29.71 -6.57 -26.69
N ASP A 205 29.52 -7.05 -27.92
CA ASP A 205 30.32 -6.61 -29.07
C ASP A 205 30.02 -5.16 -29.48
N GLU A 206 28.92 -4.57 -28.97
CA GLU A 206 28.54 -3.17 -29.13
C GLU A 206 29.01 -2.29 -27.95
N GLY A 207 29.68 -2.89 -26.95
CA GLY A 207 30.23 -2.20 -25.78
C GLY A 207 29.23 -1.92 -24.67
N PHE A 208 28.05 -2.55 -24.66
CA PHE A 208 27.09 -2.48 -23.56
C PHE A 208 27.36 -3.54 -22.52
N ASP A 209 27.17 -3.23 -21.24
CA ASP A 209 27.34 -4.18 -20.15
C ASP A 209 26.11 -5.10 -19.97
N TYR A 210 26.16 -5.96 -18.95
CA TYR A 210 25.05 -6.83 -18.54
C TYR A 210 23.73 -6.07 -18.32
N TRP A 211 23.81 -4.83 -17.82
CA TRP A 211 22.68 -3.96 -17.54
C TRP A 211 22.22 -3.16 -18.77
N GLY A 212 22.94 -3.28 -19.89
CA GLY A 212 22.64 -2.61 -21.14
C GLY A 212 23.12 -1.17 -21.20
N TYR A 213 24.15 -0.78 -20.44
CA TYR A 213 24.81 0.54 -20.51
C TYR A 213 26.16 0.46 -21.21
N ASN A 214 26.38 1.40 -22.13
CA ASN A 214 27.59 1.44 -22.93
C ASN A 214 28.80 1.92 -22.11
N LYS A 215 29.94 1.23 -22.24
CA LYS A 215 31.18 1.51 -21.49
C LYS A 215 31.74 2.91 -21.69
N GLU A 216 31.51 3.54 -22.84
CA GLU A 216 32.09 4.83 -23.22
C GLU A 216 31.15 5.97 -22.88
N THR A 217 29.87 5.79 -23.18
CA THR A 217 28.88 6.86 -23.03
C THR A 217 28.18 6.82 -21.67
N GLY A 218 28.06 5.64 -21.04
CA GLY A 218 27.25 5.43 -19.84
C GLY A 218 25.75 5.39 -20.09
N TYR A 219 25.32 5.47 -21.36
CA TYR A 219 23.91 5.44 -21.74
C TYR A 219 23.51 4.07 -22.27
N ASN A 220 22.25 3.71 -22.04
CA ASN A 220 21.63 2.54 -22.65
C ASN A 220 21.29 2.78 -24.12
N ARG A 221 20.80 1.74 -24.79
CA ARG A 221 20.41 1.80 -26.22
C ARG A 221 19.31 2.82 -26.53
N LYS A 222 18.54 3.25 -25.53
CA LYS A 222 17.52 4.30 -25.65
C LYS A 222 18.06 5.70 -25.36
N GLY A 223 19.34 5.84 -25.01
CA GLY A 223 19.96 7.14 -24.74
C GLY A 223 19.73 7.67 -23.32
N TYR A 224 19.48 6.79 -22.35
CA TYR A 224 19.34 7.14 -20.93
C TYR A 224 20.49 6.59 -20.11
N ASP A 225 21.00 7.38 -19.18
CA ASP A 225 21.98 6.92 -18.21
C ASP A 225 21.35 5.99 -17.17
N LYS A 226 22.18 5.43 -16.30
CA LYS A 226 21.74 4.50 -15.24
C LYS A 226 20.77 5.11 -14.21
N TYR A 227 20.63 6.42 -14.19
CA TYR A 227 19.70 7.15 -13.34
C TYR A 227 18.43 7.57 -14.09
N GLY A 228 18.30 7.18 -15.36
CA GLY A 228 17.14 7.46 -16.20
C GLY A 228 17.13 8.85 -16.82
N TYR A 229 18.24 9.59 -16.80
CA TYR A 229 18.34 10.88 -17.47
C TYR A 229 18.77 10.71 -18.93
N ASN A 230 18.12 11.44 -19.81
CA ASN A 230 18.52 11.53 -21.20
C ASN A 230 19.81 12.37 -21.36
N LYS A 231 20.30 12.52 -22.59
CA LYS A 231 21.49 13.33 -22.90
C LYS A 231 21.35 14.82 -22.57
N ASN A 232 20.13 15.32 -22.37
CA ASN A 232 19.88 16.69 -21.92
C ASN A 232 19.94 16.82 -20.39
N PHE A 233 20.08 15.71 -19.66
CA PHE A 233 20.05 15.59 -18.19
C PHE A 233 18.65 15.84 -17.62
N GLU A 234 17.63 15.34 -18.32
CA GLU A 234 16.25 15.40 -17.86
C GLU A 234 15.63 13.99 -17.87
N ILE A 235 14.65 13.79 -16.98
CA ILE A 235 13.76 12.64 -16.99
C ILE A 235 12.50 13.03 -17.75
N ASP A 236 12.29 12.41 -18.91
CA ASP A 236 11.08 12.57 -19.72
C ASP A 236 10.15 11.35 -19.59
N ASP A 237 9.04 11.36 -20.33
CA ASP A 237 8.07 10.27 -20.28
C ASP A 237 8.59 8.94 -20.83
N GLU A 238 9.59 8.98 -21.70
CA GLU A 238 10.23 7.82 -22.31
C GLU A 238 11.37 7.22 -21.46
N SER A 239 11.75 7.91 -20.37
CA SER A 239 12.71 7.44 -19.38
C SER A 239 12.38 6.03 -18.88
N PRO A 240 13.39 5.15 -18.71
CA PRO A 240 13.21 3.78 -18.25
C PRO A 240 12.73 3.68 -16.79
N LEU A 241 12.69 4.80 -16.06
CA LEU A 241 12.21 4.83 -14.68
C LEU A 241 10.74 4.44 -14.57
N SER A 242 10.44 3.59 -13.60
CA SER A 242 9.08 3.17 -13.30
C SER A 242 8.27 4.31 -12.69
N LYS A 243 6.94 4.14 -12.65
CA LYS A 243 6.06 5.08 -11.94
C LYS A 243 6.40 5.20 -10.46
N THR A 244 6.86 4.11 -9.84
CA THR A 244 7.30 4.09 -8.44
C THR A 244 8.54 4.96 -8.25
N ASP A 245 9.53 4.81 -9.12
CA ASP A 245 10.78 5.57 -9.09
C ASP A 245 10.53 7.08 -9.21
N ARG A 246 9.65 7.48 -10.14
CA ARG A 246 9.25 8.88 -10.31
C ARG A 246 8.51 9.43 -9.07
N ASN A 247 7.71 8.60 -8.40
CA ASN A 247 7.04 9.01 -7.15
C ASN A 247 8.02 9.18 -6.00
N ILE A 248 9.06 8.34 -5.91
CA ILE A 248 10.12 8.46 -4.91
C ILE A 248 10.89 9.76 -5.13
N LEU A 249 11.33 10.03 -6.36
CA LEU A 249 12.01 11.29 -6.71
C LEU A 249 11.16 12.50 -6.29
N LYS A 250 9.85 12.46 -6.55
CA LYS A 250 8.93 13.51 -6.13
C LYS A 250 8.84 13.66 -4.60
N ALA A 251 8.80 12.55 -3.87
CA ALA A 251 8.79 12.57 -2.40
C ALA A 251 10.10 13.14 -1.81
N LEU A 252 11.21 12.98 -2.54
CA LEU A 252 12.53 13.52 -2.19
C LEU A 252 12.72 14.99 -2.61
N GLY A 253 11.69 15.64 -3.17
CA GLY A 253 11.73 17.05 -3.56
C GLY A 253 12.19 17.31 -4.99
N TYR A 254 12.34 16.27 -5.82
CA TYR A 254 12.64 16.43 -7.24
C TYR A 254 11.36 16.66 -8.05
N LYS A 255 11.45 17.54 -9.05
CA LYS A 255 10.39 17.81 -10.01
C LYS A 255 10.21 16.61 -10.95
N ASN A 256 9.15 16.63 -11.76
CA ASN A 256 8.87 15.55 -12.72
C ASN A 256 10.01 15.32 -13.73
N ASN A 257 10.80 16.35 -14.03
CA ASN A 257 11.96 16.26 -14.91
C ASN A 257 13.22 15.69 -14.22
N GLY A 258 13.11 15.28 -12.95
CA GLY A 258 14.23 14.72 -12.19
C GLY A 258 15.14 15.75 -11.54
N LEU A 259 14.81 17.04 -11.60
CA LEU A 259 15.66 18.10 -11.06
C LEU A 259 15.11 18.64 -9.75
N ASP A 260 15.99 18.97 -8.81
CA ASP A 260 15.60 19.70 -7.60
C ASP A 260 15.27 21.18 -7.91
N ASP A 261 15.00 21.96 -6.87
CA ASP A 261 14.69 23.38 -7.04
C ASP A 261 15.87 24.22 -7.56
N ARG A 262 17.10 23.74 -7.39
CA ARG A 262 18.34 24.40 -7.81
C ARG A 262 18.93 23.80 -9.09
N GLY A 263 18.21 22.90 -9.77
CA GLY A 263 18.62 22.34 -11.06
C GLY A 263 19.62 21.18 -10.96
N PHE A 264 19.75 20.55 -9.80
CA PHE A 264 20.56 19.35 -9.63
C PHE A 264 19.77 18.10 -9.95
N ARG A 265 20.43 17.18 -10.65
CA ARG A 265 20.02 15.79 -10.72
C ARG A 265 20.19 15.12 -9.35
N PHE A 266 19.51 14.00 -9.21
CA PHE A 266 19.61 13.16 -8.02
C PHE A 266 21.03 12.63 -7.72
N ASP A 267 21.88 12.48 -8.73
CA ASP A 267 23.28 12.09 -8.57
C ASP A 267 24.21 13.30 -8.36
N GLU A 268 23.65 14.43 -7.92
CA GLU A 268 24.36 15.65 -7.50
C GLU A 268 25.05 16.41 -8.65
N ILE A 269 24.70 16.11 -9.90
CA ILE A 269 25.20 16.84 -11.06
C ILE A 269 24.18 17.89 -11.49
N HIS A 270 24.62 19.14 -11.63
CA HIS A 270 23.79 20.24 -12.08
C HIS A 270 23.54 20.16 -13.60
N HIS A 271 22.27 20.29 -14.00
CA HIS A 271 21.83 20.02 -15.38
C HIS A 271 22.43 20.97 -16.43
N ILE A 272 22.78 22.21 -16.07
CA ILE A 272 23.35 23.20 -17.02
C ILE A 272 24.87 23.09 -17.05
N THR A 273 25.52 23.18 -15.89
CA THR A 273 26.98 23.23 -15.79
C THR A 273 27.62 21.85 -16.02
N ARG A 274 26.84 20.77 -15.89
CA ARG A 274 27.31 19.37 -15.99
C ARG A 274 28.40 19.05 -14.96
N THR A 275 28.41 19.77 -13.83
CA THR A 275 29.34 19.55 -12.72
C THR A 275 28.58 19.43 -11.40
N LYS A 276 29.29 19.19 -10.31
CA LYS A 276 28.72 19.21 -8.95
C LYS A 276 28.30 20.59 -8.46
N TYR A 277 28.54 21.65 -9.23
CA TYR A 277 28.26 23.03 -8.85
C TYR A 277 27.26 23.67 -9.81
N ASP A 278 26.36 24.50 -9.29
CA ASP A 278 25.43 25.31 -10.08
C ASP A 278 26.15 26.47 -10.80
N GLU A 279 25.39 27.31 -11.50
CA GLU A 279 25.93 28.48 -12.20
C GLU A 279 26.52 29.54 -11.26
N GLN A 280 26.15 29.53 -9.98
CA GLN A 280 26.73 30.39 -8.95
C GLN A 280 27.98 29.77 -8.29
N GLY A 281 28.31 28.52 -8.60
CA GLY A 281 29.49 27.82 -8.08
C GLY A 281 29.23 27.04 -6.79
N TYR A 282 27.98 26.81 -6.39
CA TYR A 282 27.62 26.09 -5.17
C TYR A 282 27.09 24.68 -5.48
N ASP A 283 27.32 23.72 -4.59
CA ASP A 283 26.89 22.32 -4.75
C ASP A 283 25.42 22.08 -4.34
N ILE A 284 24.98 20.81 -4.38
CA ILE A 284 23.62 20.41 -4.00
C ILE A 284 23.26 20.74 -2.52
N ASN A 285 24.25 21.01 -1.68
CA ASN A 285 24.08 21.37 -0.27
C ASN A 285 24.37 22.86 -0.02
N GLY A 286 24.70 23.63 -1.06
CA GLY A 286 24.94 25.06 -1.00
C GLY A 286 26.39 25.44 -0.64
N TRP A 287 27.36 24.56 -0.89
CA TRP A 287 28.79 24.84 -0.64
C TRP A 287 29.56 25.09 -1.93
N ASP A 288 30.42 26.10 -1.95
CA ASP A 288 31.34 26.31 -3.06
C ASP A 288 32.62 25.48 -2.96
N GLN A 289 33.53 25.66 -3.92
CA GLN A 289 34.82 24.96 -3.96
C GLN A 289 35.75 25.30 -2.79
N GLU A 290 35.57 26.45 -2.15
CA GLU A 290 36.36 26.91 -1.00
C GLU A 290 35.72 26.47 0.33
N GLY A 291 34.53 25.85 0.28
CA GLY A 291 33.79 25.43 1.45
C GLY A 291 32.99 26.55 2.11
N ILE A 292 32.64 27.59 1.36
CA ILE A 292 31.76 28.68 1.82
C ILE A 292 30.31 28.33 1.50
N ASN A 293 29.45 28.48 2.51
CA ASN A 293 28.02 28.21 2.40
C ASN A 293 27.27 29.41 1.80
N ILE A 294 26.39 29.14 0.85
CA ILE A 294 25.60 30.14 0.13
C ILE A 294 24.68 30.96 1.06
N GLU A 295 24.11 30.35 2.10
CA GLU A 295 23.16 31.01 3.00
C GLU A 295 23.86 31.93 3.99
N THR A 296 24.96 31.47 4.58
CA THR A 296 25.65 32.20 5.65
C THR A 296 26.79 33.07 5.14
N GLN A 297 27.25 32.84 3.91
CA GLN A 297 28.45 33.44 3.33
C GLN A 297 29.68 33.22 4.24
N SER A 298 29.79 32.03 4.84
CA SER A 298 30.88 31.63 5.72
C SER A 298 31.22 30.14 5.57
N GLU A 299 32.31 29.69 6.19
CA GLU A 299 32.71 28.27 6.23
C GLU A 299 31.73 27.35 6.99
N TYR A 300 30.64 27.90 7.56
CA TYR A 300 29.68 27.16 8.36
C TYR A 300 28.25 27.37 7.84
N ASP A 301 27.43 26.34 7.83
CA ASP A 301 26.00 26.44 7.50
C ASP A 301 25.22 27.14 8.62
N SER A 302 23.92 27.31 8.41
CA SER A 302 23.01 27.92 9.39
C SER A 302 22.88 27.14 10.71
N LYS A 303 23.35 25.88 10.74
CA LYS A 303 23.44 25.04 11.94
C LYS A 303 24.83 25.07 12.59
N GLY A 304 25.79 25.79 12.00
CA GLY A 304 27.15 25.94 12.52
C GLY A 304 28.11 24.83 12.11
N PHE A 305 27.82 24.02 11.08
CA PHE A 305 28.70 22.96 10.57
C PHE A 305 29.38 23.37 9.27
N ASN A 306 30.65 23.02 9.11
CA ASN A 306 31.35 23.18 7.83
C ASN A 306 31.08 22.04 6.86
N ILE A 307 31.60 22.15 5.63
CA ILE A 307 31.46 21.12 4.58
C ILE A 307 31.97 19.73 4.99
N LYS A 308 32.83 19.63 6.01
CA LYS A 308 33.32 18.35 6.56
C LYS A 308 32.44 17.80 7.69
N GLY A 309 31.33 18.45 8.00
CA GLY A 309 30.43 18.09 9.09
C GLY A 309 31.01 18.42 10.48
N ILE A 310 31.98 19.33 10.58
CA ILE A 310 32.54 19.77 11.86
C ILE A 310 31.86 21.07 12.29
N HIS A 311 31.29 21.06 13.49
CA HIS A 311 30.65 22.22 14.09
C HIS A 311 31.68 23.27 14.53
N GLN A 312 31.26 24.53 14.68
CA GLN A 312 32.09 25.65 15.17
C GLN A 312 32.79 25.39 16.50
N ASN A 313 32.28 24.44 17.30
CA ASN A 313 32.91 23.99 18.55
C ASN A 313 34.11 23.03 18.35
N GLY A 314 34.45 22.70 17.09
CA GLY A 314 35.54 21.80 16.73
C GLY A 314 35.20 20.31 16.77
N THR A 315 33.94 19.94 17.00
CA THR A 315 33.50 18.53 17.07
C THR A 315 32.56 18.16 15.92
N PRO A 316 32.36 16.87 15.62
CA PRO A 316 31.37 16.43 14.63
C PRO A 316 29.92 16.69 15.05
N TYR A 317 29.69 17.16 16.29
CA TYR A 317 28.37 17.40 16.85
C TYR A 317 28.22 18.86 17.24
N ASP A 318 27.00 19.37 17.13
CA ASP A 318 26.68 20.69 17.66
C ASP A 318 26.70 20.69 19.19
N ASN A 319 26.39 21.84 19.78
CA ASN A 319 26.34 21.98 21.22
C ASN A 319 25.21 21.17 21.88
N ASP A 320 24.27 20.64 21.08
CA ASP A 320 23.17 19.79 21.53
C ASP A 320 23.48 18.29 21.31
N GLY A 321 24.67 17.95 20.79
CA GLY A 321 25.13 16.57 20.61
C GLY A 321 24.63 15.92 19.33
N TYR A 322 24.20 16.69 18.33
CA TYR A 322 23.70 16.20 17.04
C TYR A 322 24.67 16.55 15.91
N ASP A 323 24.84 15.67 14.94
CA ASP A 323 25.70 15.90 13.78
C ASP A 323 25.07 16.88 12.77
N SER A 324 25.78 17.14 11.66
CA SER A 324 25.31 18.00 10.56
C SER A 324 23.98 17.54 9.94
N ASN A 325 23.67 16.24 10.04
CA ASN A 325 22.42 15.64 9.60
C ASN A 325 21.31 15.70 10.67
N GLY A 326 21.64 16.13 11.89
CA GLY A 326 20.71 16.28 13.00
C GLY A 326 20.50 15.03 13.84
N TYR A 327 21.48 14.11 13.88
CA TYR A 327 21.46 12.86 14.65
C TYR A 327 22.49 12.83 15.77
N ASP A 328 22.11 12.29 16.92
CA ASP A 328 23.04 12.10 18.04
C ASP A 328 24.00 10.93 17.82
N ILE A 329 24.91 10.70 18.77
CA ILE A 329 25.89 9.61 18.71
C ILE A 329 25.26 8.20 18.66
N ASN A 330 24.00 8.07 19.09
CA ASN A 330 23.23 6.82 19.01
C ASN A 330 22.42 6.75 17.71
N GLY A 331 22.60 7.72 16.81
CA GLY A 331 21.81 7.85 15.60
C GLY A 331 20.40 8.35 15.87
N VAL A 332 20.06 8.96 16.99
CA VAL A 332 18.68 9.43 17.20
C VAL A 332 18.56 10.88 16.75
N ASN A 333 17.59 11.19 15.89
CA ASN A 333 17.36 12.57 15.48
C ASN A 333 16.74 13.39 16.62
N ARG A 334 16.68 14.71 16.46
CA ARG A 334 16.14 15.62 17.49
C ARG A 334 14.71 15.31 17.94
N LEU A 335 13.93 14.62 17.10
CA LEU A 335 12.55 14.23 17.38
C LEU A 335 12.43 12.86 18.08
N GLY A 336 13.54 12.17 18.37
CA GLY A 336 13.56 10.87 19.03
C GLY A 336 13.39 9.67 18.09
N TYR A 337 13.54 9.87 16.78
CA TYR A 337 13.54 8.78 15.79
C TYR A 337 14.95 8.24 15.60
N ASP A 338 15.08 6.93 15.65
CA ASP A 338 16.35 6.24 15.43
C ASP A 338 16.79 6.35 13.95
N MET A 339 18.10 6.49 13.72
CA MET A 339 18.70 6.60 12.39
C MET A 339 18.54 5.27 11.67
N GLY A 340 18.28 4.15 12.34
CA GLY A 340 17.81 2.90 11.72
C GLY A 340 16.40 3.01 11.13
N ASP A 341 15.50 3.78 11.75
CA ASP A 341 14.14 4.02 11.23
C ASP A 341 14.16 5.00 10.04
N ILE A 342 15.09 5.97 9.99
CA ILE A 342 15.24 6.93 8.87
C ILE A 342 16.26 6.48 7.83
N ARG A 343 17.26 5.67 8.22
CA ARG A 343 18.07 4.89 7.28
C ARG A 343 17.18 4.00 6.46
N SER A 344 16.00 3.55 6.91
CA SER A 344 15.08 2.91 5.96
C SER A 344 14.89 3.73 4.67
N VAL A 345 14.85 5.08 4.74
CA VAL A 345 14.71 6.00 3.59
C VAL A 345 16.05 6.35 2.91
N TRP A 346 17.15 6.50 3.66
CA TRP A 346 18.48 6.84 3.11
C TRP A 346 19.30 5.61 2.68
N GLN A 347 19.11 4.51 3.36
CA GLN A 347 19.45 3.16 2.93
C GLN A 347 18.49 2.74 1.82
N GLU A 348 17.21 3.11 1.80
CA GLU A 348 16.44 3.06 0.54
C GLU A 348 17.10 3.92 -0.53
N LYS A 349 17.67 5.10 -0.25
CA LYS A 349 18.40 5.93 -1.25
C LYS A 349 19.67 5.23 -1.77
N GLU A 350 20.52 4.68 -0.89
CA GLU A 350 21.75 3.96 -1.26
C GLU A 350 21.51 2.54 -1.80
N ASP A 351 20.54 1.81 -1.26
CA ASP A 351 20.03 0.53 -1.76
C ASP A 351 19.25 0.75 -3.05
N TYR A 352 18.57 1.88 -3.25
CA TYR A 352 18.00 2.31 -4.54
C TYR A 352 19.12 2.64 -5.53
N MET A 353 20.22 3.25 -5.09
CA MET A 353 21.42 3.39 -5.92
C MET A 353 22.03 2.02 -6.24
N ARG A 354 22.06 1.05 -5.32
CA ARG A 354 22.46 -0.34 -5.59
C ARG A 354 21.46 -1.06 -6.50
N TYR A 355 20.17 -0.82 -6.36
CA TYR A 355 19.03 -1.35 -7.14
C TYR A 355 19.01 -0.80 -8.57
N LEU A 356 19.32 0.48 -8.77
CA LEU A 356 19.52 1.08 -10.09
C LEU A 356 20.83 0.62 -10.73
N ASN A 357 21.88 0.35 -9.93
CA ASN A 357 23.15 -0.17 -10.42
C ASN A 357 23.19 -1.71 -10.56
N SER A 358 22.18 -2.43 -10.07
CA SER A 358 22.14 -3.89 -10.10
C SER A 358 20.71 -4.41 -9.98
N ASN A 359 20.26 -5.32 -10.85
CA ASN A 359 18.89 -5.91 -10.89
C ASN A 359 18.53 -6.77 -9.64
N TRP A 360 18.81 -6.28 -8.44
CA TRP A 360 18.54 -6.88 -7.15
C TRP A 360 17.38 -6.14 -6.48
N TYR A 361 16.43 -6.87 -5.92
CA TYR A 361 15.25 -6.39 -5.23
C TYR A 361 15.35 -6.72 -3.75
N LEU A 362 15.03 -5.77 -2.88
CA LEU A 362 15.02 -5.95 -1.43
C LEU A 362 13.67 -6.56 -0.99
N VAL A 363 13.69 -7.74 -0.37
CA VAL A 363 12.50 -8.35 0.28
C VAL A 363 12.89 -8.77 1.69
N GLY A 364 12.65 -7.89 2.67
CA GLY A 364 13.10 -8.11 4.06
C GLY A 364 14.61 -7.95 4.22
N LYS A 365 15.27 -8.78 5.04
CA LYS A 365 16.73 -8.76 5.31
C LYS A 365 17.57 -9.57 4.30
N VAL A 366 17.02 -9.89 3.13
CA VAL A 366 17.67 -10.75 2.15
C VAL A 366 17.60 -10.10 0.77
N GLU A 367 18.75 -10.02 0.10
CA GLU A 367 18.87 -9.48 -1.26
C GLU A 367 18.50 -10.56 -2.29
N ILE A 368 17.58 -10.25 -3.22
CA ILE A 368 17.09 -11.20 -4.25
C ILE A 368 17.33 -10.61 -5.65
N ASN A 369 18.11 -11.28 -6.49
CA ASN A 369 18.19 -10.95 -7.91
C ASN A 369 17.11 -11.72 -8.69
N PHE A 370 16.12 -11.05 -9.29
CA PHE A 370 15.03 -11.77 -9.98
C PHE A 370 15.41 -12.35 -11.34
N ASN A 371 16.52 -11.90 -11.95
CA ASN A 371 17.04 -12.43 -13.21
C ASN A 371 18.02 -13.60 -13.02
N THR A 372 18.74 -13.71 -11.90
CA THR A 372 19.69 -14.82 -11.61
C THR A 372 19.24 -15.73 -10.46
N ARG A 373 18.26 -15.30 -9.65
CA ARG A 373 17.80 -15.93 -8.39
C ARG A 373 18.92 -16.37 -7.43
N THR A 374 19.94 -15.54 -7.30
CA THR A 374 20.93 -15.64 -6.21
C THR A 374 20.47 -14.83 -4.99
N LEU A 375 20.82 -15.34 -3.79
CA LEU A 375 20.50 -14.76 -2.47
C LEU A 375 21.81 -14.43 -1.73
N TRP A 376 21.90 -13.28 -1.06
CA TRP A 376 23.05 -12.91 -0.22
C TRP A 376 22.59 -12.48 1.20
N GLY A 377 23.36 -12.86 2.21
CA GLY A 377 23.19 -12.50 3.63
C GLY A 377 24.53 -12.11 4.27
N GLU A 378 24.51 -11.30 5.33
CA GLU A 378 25.66 -10.58 5.93
C GLU A 378 26.83 -11.43 6.43
N ASP A 379 26.71 -12.76 6.47
CA ASP A 379 27.63 -13.66 7.15
C ASP A 379 28.40 -14.61 6.22
N GLY A 380 28.68 -14.23 4.96
CA GLY A 380 29.80 -14.75 4.14
C GLY A 380 29.92 -16.27 3.91
N TYR A 381 28.98 -17.08 4.42
CA TYR A 381 29.01 -18.55 4.42
C TYR A 381 27.79 -19.17 3.71
N THR A 382 26.86 -18.35 3.23
CA THR A 382 25.67 -18.77 2.48
C THR A 382 25.92 -18.87 0.97
N ALA A 383 27.17 -18.95 0.52
CA ALA A 383 27.52 -19.30 -0.86
C ALA A 383 27.68 -20.82 -1.08
N GLY A 384 27.49 -21.66 -0.05
CA GLY A 384 27.79 -23.09 -0.08
C GLY A 384 26.61 -24.07 -0.05
N ILE A 385 25.34 -23.62 0.04
CA ILE A 385 24.21 -24.56 0.31
C ILE A 385 23.34 -24.88 -0.92
N TYR A 386 23.53 -24.24 -2.07
CA TYR A 386 22.68 -24.50 -3.26
C TYR A 386 23.35 -25.19 -4.46
N THR A 387 24.58 -25.70 -4.32
CA THR A 387 25.13 -26.72 -5.25
C THR A 387 24.66 -28.15 -4.93
N TYR A 388 23.94 -28.36 -3.81
CA TYR A 388 23.36 -29.67 -3.46
C TYR A 388 21.82 -29.72 -3.57
N ALA A 389 21.18 -28.60 -3.91
CA ALA A 389 19.71 -28.51 -3.98
C ALA A 389 19.13 -28.76 -5.38
N SER A 390 19.96 -28.80 -6.43
CA SER A 390 19.51 -29.10 -7.80
C SER A 390 19.39 -30.59 -8.11
N LYS A 391 19.71 -31.50 -7.17
CA LYS A 391 19.54 -32.95 -7.31
C LYS A 391 18.29 -33.53 -6.61
N CYS A 392 17.43 -32.69 -6.05
CA CYS A 392 16.23 -33.14 -5.32
C CYS A 392 14.91 -32.61 -5.93
N PHE A 393 14.92 -32.10 -7.15
CA PHE A 393 13.70 -31.72 -7.88
C PHE A 393 13.31 -32.74 -8.96
N ASP A 394 13.70 -34.00 -8.78
CA ASP A 394 13.05 -35.12 -9.45
C ASP A 394 12.30 -35.97 -8.41
N GLN A 395 10.99 -36.06 -8.65
CA GLN A 395 10.00 -37.02 -8.16
C GLN A 395 9.50 -36.90 -6.70
N GLU A 396 8.20 -36.59 -6.62
CA GLU A 396 7.23 -37.05 -5.61
C GLU A 396 7.47 -36.67 -4.14
N SER A 397 7.00 -35.48 -3.72
CA SER A 397 6.26 -35.31 -2.45
C SER A 397 5.89 -33.85 -2.16
N VAL A 398 4.81 -33.72 -1.42
CA VAL A 398 4.03 -32.52 -1.10
C VAL A 398 4.85 -31.45 -0.36
N GLY A 399 5.08 -30.31 -1.00
CA GLY A 399 5.03 -28.96 -0.40
C GLY A 399 5.69 -28.64 0.96
N VAL A 400 6.73 -29.33 1.42
CA VAL A 400 7.43 -29.04 2.69
C VAL A 400 8.97 -29.06 2.57
N ASP A 401 9.66 -28.36 3.47
CA ASP A 401 11.11 -28.23 3.60
C ASP A 401 11.76 -29.52 4.18
N ARG A 402 13.10 -29.56 4.27
CA ARG A 402 13.85 -30.75 4.73
C ARG A 402 13.56 -31.16 6.18
N GLU A 403 13.01 -30.26 6.98
CA GLU A 403 12.62 -30.52 8.37
C GLU A 403 11.11 -30.87 8.47
N GLY A 404 10.42 -30.94 7.33
CA GLY A 404 9.02 -31.31 7.22
C GLY A 404 8.05 -30.14 7.34
N TYR A 405 8.52 -28.88 7.22
CA TYR A 405 7.73 -27.64 7.33
C TYR A 405 7.35 -27.03 5.98
N ASP A 406 6.08 -26.71 5.76
CA ASP A 406 5.56 -26.12 4.53
C ASP A 406 6.16 -24.73 4.19
N ARG A 407 5.74 -24.16 3.06
CA ARG A 407 6.20 -22.83 2.61
C ARG A 407 5.90 -21.70 3.60
N ASP A 408 4.95 -21.89 4.51
CA ASP A 408 4.60 -20.92 5.54
C ASP A 408 5.36 -21.22 6.85
N GLY A 409 6.21 -22.25 6.87
CA GLY A 409 7.06 -22.63 7.99
C GLY A 409 6.39 -23.53 9.02
N TYR A 410 5.38 -24.34 8.63
CA TYR A 410 4.62 -25.23 9.51
C TYR A 410 4.73 -26.72 9.14
N ASN A 411 5.00 -27.59 10.09
CA ASN A 411 5.16 -29.02 9.84
C ASN A 411 3.83 -29.73 9.52
N SER A 412 3.91 -31.02 9.18
CA SER A 412 2.73 -31.85 8.93
C SER A 412 1.74 -31.95 10.11
N LYS A 413 2.13 -31.56 11.33
CA LYS A 413 1.28 -31.44 12.51
C LYS A 413 0.69 -30.03 12.69
N GLY A 414 0.97 -29.12 11.76
CA GLY A 414 0.45 -27.75 11.74
C GLY A 414 1.19 -26.79 12.68
N THR A 415 2.39 -27.11 13.16
CA THR A 415 3.17 -26.26 14.08
C THR A 415 4.46 -25.73 13.45
N ASN A 416 4.85 -24.51 13.80
CA ASN A 416 6.07 -23.88 13.32
C ASN A 416 7.30 -24.33 14.12
N ARG A 417 8.49 -23.82 13.75
CA ARG A 417 9.76 -24.17 14.40
C ARG A 417 9.86 -23.79 15.88
N ASN A 418 8.96 -22.94 16.36
CA ASN A 418 8.83 -22.60 17.78
C ASN A 418 7.78 -23.48 18.50
N GLY A 419 7.24 -24.50 17.82
CA GLY A 419 6.22 -25.41 18.33
C GLY A 419 4.81 -24.83 18.35
N LEU A 420 4.58 -23.66 17.74
CA LEU A 420 3.28 -22.96 17.76
C LEU A 420 2.46 -23.31 16.52
N THR A 421 1.17 -23.55 16.71
CA THR A 421 0.23 -23.67 15.58
C THR A 421 0.09 -22.34 14.83
N ARG A 422 -0.51 -22.37 13.63
CA ARG A 422 -0.80 -21.15 12.86
C ARG A 422 -1.62 -20.14 13.68
N GLU A 423 -2.67 -20.63 14.35
CA GLU A 423 -3.52 -19.81 15.21
C GLU A 423 -2.74 -19.22 16.40
N GLU A 424 -1.90 -20.01 17.07
CA GLU A 424 -1.09 -19.53 18.21
C GLU A 424 -0.01 -18.52 17.79
N GLN A 425 0.56 -18.68 16.59
CA GLN A 425 1.53 -17.72 16.04
C GLN A 425 0.85 -16.41 15.65
N GLU A 426 -0.31 -16.46 15.00
CA GLU A 426 -1.11 -15.27 14.69
C GLU A 426 -1.57 -14.56 15.96
N GLU A 427 -1.98 -15.30 17.00
CA GLU A 427 -2.35 -14.73 18.29
C GLU A 427 -1.15 -14.09 19.00
N LYS A 428 0.03 -14.70 18.92
CA LYS A 428 1.27 -14.14 19.46
C LYS A 428 1.66 -12.85 18.73
N GLU A 429 1.62 -12.84 17.41
CA GLU A 429 1.93 -11.66 16.60
C GLU A 429 0.90 -10.54 16.80
N ALA A 430 -0.37 -10.89 16.97
CA ALA A 430 -1.43 -9.94 17.32
C ALA A 430 -1.19 -9.33 18.71
N LYS A 431 -0.84 -10.15 19.71
CA LYS A 431 -0.46 -9.68 21.06
C LYS A 431 0.78 -8.80 21.02
N GLU A 432 1.81 -9.14 20.25
CA GLU A 432 3.01 -8.30 20.09
C GLU A 432 2.72 -6.97 19.40
N LYS A 433 1.89 -6.96 18.35
CA LYS A 433 1.42 -5.74 17.70
C LYS A 433 0.59 -4.88 18.65
N GLU A 434 -0.27 -5.50 19.47
CA GLU A 434 -1.07 -4.83 20.47
C GLU A 434 -0.21 -4.24 21.60
N ILE A 435 0.80 -4.97 22.09
CA ILE A 435 1.79 -4.47 23.06
C ILE A 435 2.53 -3.26 22.49
N LYS A 436 3.01 -3.33 21.24
CA LYS A 436 3.69 -2.20 20.58
C LYS A 436 2.76 -0.99 20.43
N LYS A 437 1.52 -1.20 20.00
CA LYS A 437 0.50 -0.15 19.87
C LYS A 437 0.15 0.47 21.22
N ASN A 438 0.03 -0.34 22.27
CA ASN A 438 -0.24 0.12 23.63
C ASN A 438 0.95 0.90 24.21
N GLN A 439 2.18 0.49 23.93
CA GLN A 439 3.39 1.24 24.31
C GLN A 439 3.46 2.59 23.59
N GLN A 440 3.20 2.64 22.28
CA GLN A 440 3.11 3.89 21.52
C GLN A 440 2.03 4.82 22.07
N ARG A 441 0.84 4.28 22.37
CA ARG A 441 -0.27 5.03 22.97
C ARG A 441 0.10 5.57 24.35
N LYS A 442 0.80 4.80 25.17
CA LYS A 442 1.29 5.22 26.49
C LYS A 442 2.32 6.34 26.38
N ASN A 443 3.28 6.24 25.45
CA ASN A 443 4.26 7.29 25.19
C ASN A 443 3.59 8.58 24.71
N TYR A 444 2.66 8.48 23.77
CA TYR A 444 1.86 9.59 23.26
C TYR A 444 1.05 10.29 24.37
N LEU A 445 0.31 9.51 25.18
CA LEU A 445 -0.47 10.04 26.30
C LEU A 445 0.44 10.70 27.35
N GLY A 446 1.62 10.12 27.60
CA GLY A 446 2.62 10.69 28.49
C GLY A 446 3.15 12.04 27.99
N LEU A 447 3.45 12.16 26.71
CA LEU A 447 3.92 13.41 26.11
C LEU A 447 2.84 14.50 26.16
N LYS A 448 1.61 14.13 25.82
CA LYS A 448 0.44 15.02 25.88
C LYS A 448 0.20 15.54 27.29
N GLY A 449 0.19 14.65 28.29
CA GLY A 449 0.04 15.05 29.69
C GLY A 449 1.17 15.97 30.17
N LYS A 450 2.41 15.75 29.71
CA LYS A 450 3.53 16.64 30.06
C LYS A 450 3.40 18.02 29.42
N ALA A 451 2.97 18.09 28.15
CA ALA A 451 2.70 19.35 27.46
C ALA A 451 1.62 20.15 28.18
N GLU A 452 0.51 19.53 28.58
CA GLU A 452 -0.59 20.19 29.30
C GLU A 452 -0.13 20.73 30.65
N LYS A 453 0.51 19.88 31.47
CA LYS A 453 0.94 20.27 32.82
C LYS A 453 2.00 21.38 32.78
N LEU A 454 3.01 21.26 31.92
CA LEU A 454 4.05 22.29 31.82
C LEU A 454 3.49 23.59 31.24
N GLY A 455 2.64 23.52 30.20
CA GLY A 455 2.03 24.71 29.60
C GLY A 455 1.09 25.45 30.55
N LYS A 456 0.36 24.74 31.42
CA LYS A 456 -0.49 25.33 32.46
C LYS A 456 0.28 25.80 33.70
N GLY A 457 1.57 25.47 33.80
CA GLY A 457 2.38 25.78 34.99
C GLY A 457 2.14 24.84 36.18
N GLU A 458 1.47 23.71 35.97
CA GLU A 458 1.25 22.65 36.98
C GLU A 458 2.49 21.76 37.17
N MET A 459 3.48 21.87 36.28
CA MET A 459 4.78 21.19 36.37
C MET A 459 5.89 22.21 36.24
N THR A 460 6.96 22.08 37.04
CA THR A 460 8.13 22.93 36.90
C THR A 460 8.99 22.50 35.70
N LEU A 461 9.78 23.44 35.16
CA LEU A 461 10.73 23.12 34.09
C LEU A 461 11.79 22.10 34.54
N GLU A 462 12.16 22.14 35.82
CA GLU A 462 13.13 21.20 36.39
C GLU A 462 12.56 19.78 36.42
N ASP A 463 11.33 19.59 36.89
CA ASP A 463 10.64 18.29 36.90
C ASP A 463 10.46 17.74 35.49
N TYR A 464 10.15 18.62 34.54
CA TYR A 464 10.06 18.25 33.14
C TYR A 464 11.39 17.70 32.61
N VAL A 465 12.51 18.39 32.88
CA VAL A 465 13.84 17.97 32.43
C VAL A 465 14.26 16.65 33.07
N LYS A 466 13.88 16.39 34.33
CA LYS A 466 14.14 15.11 35.02
C LYS A 466 13.35 13.95 34.39
N CYS A 467 12.09 14.17 34.03
CA CYS A 467 11.21 13.10 33.57
C CYS A 467 11.08 12.97 32.04
N SER A 468 11.64 13.90 31.25
CA SER A 468 11.44 13.97 29.80
C SER A 468 12.74 14.20 29.02
N LYS A 469 12.92 13.43 27.95
CA LYS A 469 14.02 13.60 26.99
C LYS A 469 13.68 14.60 25.86
N THR A 470 12.40 14.82 25.59
CA THR A 470 11.91 15.73 24.53
C THR A 470 12.27 17.18 24.83
N SER A 471 12.66 17.94 23.79
CA SER A 471 12.94 19.37 23.92
C SER A 471 11.65 20.18 24.09
N ILE A 472 11.75 21.40 24.61
CA ILE A 472 10.58 22.29 24.67
C ILE A 472 10.10 22.66 23.27
N ASP A 473 11.01 22.82 22.31
CA ASP A 473 10.67 23.15 20.92
C ASP A 473 9.90 21.99 20.26
N ASP A 474 10.34 20.74 20.45
CA ASP A 474 9.63 19.56 19.94
C ASP A 474 8.30 19.32 20.65
N LEU A 475 8.24 19.62 21.95
CA LEU A 475 6.99 19.57 22.72
C LEU A 475 5.98 20.61 22.20
N ILE A 476 6.44 21.79 21.77
CA ILE A 476 5.61 22.81 21.12
C ILE A 476 5.15 22.35 19.73
N ILE A 477 6.04 21.74 18.94
CA ILE A 477 5.68 21.17 17.62
C ILE A 477 4.60 20.09 17.80
N PHE A 478 4.81 19.18 18.75
CA PHE A 478 3.82 18.17 19.12
C PHE A 478 2.49 18.81 19.53
N ALA A 479 2.51 19.80 20.44
CA ALA A 479 1.30 20.47 20.91
C ALA A 479 0.52 21.18 19.79
N LYS A 480 1.23 21.79 18.83
CA LYS A 480 0.62 22.39 17.63
C LYS A 480 0.00 21.34 16.73
N LYS A 481 0.71 20.24 16.46
CA LYS A 481 0.23 19.15 15.61
C LYS A 481 -1.03 18.49 16.19
N GLU A 482 -1.08 18.37 17.52
CA GLU A 482 -2.22 17.80 18.25
C GLU A 482 -3.36 18.82 18.51
N ASN A 483 -3.27 20.04 17.94
CA ASN A 483 -4.25 21.11 18.11
C ASN A 483 -4.61 21.37 19.59
N MET A 484 -3.59 21.38 20.46
CA MET A 484 -3.78 21.66 21.88
C MET A 484 -4.22 23.12 22.11
N ASP A 485 -4.75 23.39 23.31
CA ASP A 485 -5.19 24.72 23.71
C ASP A 485 -4.09 25.77 23.49
N ALA A 486 -4.47 26.91 22.91
CA ALA A 486 -3.55 28.00 22.60
C ALA A 486 -2.82 28.52 23.86
N ASP A 487 -3.44 28.47 25.03
CA ASP A 487 -2.83 28.88 26.29
C ASP A 487 -1.76 27.89 26.77
N VAL A 488 -1.96 26.60 26.52
CA VAL A 488 -0.92 25.58 26.76
C VAL A 488 0.28 25.84 25.86
N ILE A 489 0.06 26.07 24.56
CA ILE A 489 1.14 26.36 23.61
C ILE A 489 1.90 27.63 24.01
N ARG A 490 1.19 28.72 24.34
CA ARG A 490 1.80 29.97 24.85
C ARG A 490 2.58 29.76 26.15
N GLY A 491 2.05 28.93 27.05
CA GLY A 491 2.73 28.57 28.30
C GLY A 491 4.06 27.86 28.06
N LEU A 492 4.11 26.91 27.13
CA LEU A 492 5.34 26.22 26.74
C LEU A 492 6.41 27.17 26.19
N TYR A 493 6.00 28.15 25.37
CA TYR A 493 6.92 29.16 24.81
C TYR A 493 7.68 29.97 25.88
N LYS A 494 7.13 30.12 27.10
CA LYS A 494 7.81 30.81 28.22
C LYS A 494 9.12 30.13 28.60
N TYR A 495 9.22 28.82 28.41
CA TYR A 495 10.34 28.02 28.88
C TYR A 495 11.45 27.81 27.85
N VAL A 496 11.24 28.17 26.57
CA VAL A 496 12.21 27.94 25.47
C VAL A 496 13.60 28.49 25.80
N LYS A 497 13.67 29.74 26.26
CA LYS A 497 14.95 30.40 26.60
C LYS A 497 15.60 29.79 27.85
N THR A 498 14.81 29.52 28.88
CA THR A 498 15.33 28.98 30.15
C THR A 498 15.72 27.52 30.05
N TYR A 499 15.07 26.72 29.21
CA TYR A 499 15.35 25.29 29.05
C TYR A 499 16.79 25.02 28.63
N LYS A 500 17.33 25.83 27.72
CA LYS A 500 18.75 25.75 27.29
C LYS A 500 19.71 25.83 28.48
N SER A 501 19.42 26.66 29.48
CA SER A 501 20.24 26.78 30.68
C SER A 501 20.14 25.58 31.64
N TYR A 502 19.03 24.83 31.62
CA TYR A 502 18.83 23.64 32.44
C TYR A 502 19.41 22.37 31.80
N LYS A 503 19.68 22.37 30.49
CA LYS A 503 20.30 21.24 29.77
C LYS A 503 21.83 21.31 29.73
N LYS A 504 22.42 22.48 29.97
CA LYS A 504 23.88 22.62 30.02
C LYS A 504 24.45 21.83 31.21
N PRO A 505 25.33 20.83 31.01
CA PRO A 505 25.98 20.14 32.11
C PRO A 505 26.91 21.09 32.85
N PHE A 506 27.03 20.93 34.17
CA PHE A 506 27.93 21.76 34.97
C PHE A 506 29.39 21.30 34.77
N ALA A 507 30.23 22.20 34.25
CA ALA A 507 31.65 21.95 34.07
C ALA A 507 32.46 22.50 35.25
N LYS A 508 32.72 21.66 36.26
CA LYS A 508 33.42 22.05 37.51
C LYS A 508 34.75 22.75 37.25
N THR A 509 35.58 22.20 36.37
CA THR A 509 36.92 22.73 36.07
C THR A 509 36.88 24.08 35.37
N GLU A 510 35.93 24.29 34.46
CA GLU A 510 35.72 25.56 33.77
C GLU A 510 35.14 26.61 34.73
N TYR A 511 34.20 26.22 35.58
CA TYR A 511 33.59 27.07 36.58
C TYR A 511 34.63 27.62 37.57
N LEU A 512 35.47 26.76 38.14
CA LEU A 512 36.52 27.15 39.09
C LEU A 512 37.63 28.02 38.46
N LYS A 513 37.88 27.86 37.15
CA LYS A 513 38.86 28.67 36.40
C LYS A 513 38.34 30.07 36.06
N SER A 514 37.07 30.16 35.66
CA SER A 514 36.50 31.37 35.04
C SER A 514 35.62 32.21 35.98
N THR A 515 35.18 31.67 37.12
CA THR A 515 34.16 32.32 37.96
C THR A 515 34.76 33.08 39.13
N ILE A 516 34.42 34.36 39.21
CA ILE A 516 34.58 35.21 40.40
C ILE A 516 33.18 35.75 40.73
N LEU A 517 32.73 35.55 41.96
CA LEU A 517 31.43 36.03 42.43
C LEU A 517 31.61 37.32 43.21
N ILE A 518 30.72 38.28 43.01
CA ILE A 518 30.66 39.48 43.84
C ILE A 518 29.58 39.24 44.90
N ILE A 519 30.00 39.10 46.16
CA ILE A 519 29.14 38.83 47.31
C ILE A 519 29.38 39.93 48.33
N ASN A 520 28.33 40.69 48.68
CA ASN A 520 28.39 41.82 49.61
C ASN A 520 29.50 42.84 49.28
N GLY A 521 29.77 43.05 47.98
CA GLY A 521 30.78 43.98 47.49
C GLY A 521 32.22 43.44 47.48
N GLN A 522 32.44 42.18 47.86
CA GLN A 522 33.74 41.53 47.83
C GLN A 522 33.81 40.46 46.74
N GLU A 523 34.99 40.34 46.13
CA GLU A 523 35.30 39.26 45.19
C GLU A 523 35.54 37.96 45.96
N VAL A 524 34.66 36.98 45.77
CA VAL A 524 34.74 35.66 46.36
C VAL A 524 34.95 34.66 45.23
N LYS A 525 36.04 33.88 45.33
CA LYS A 525 36.33 32.79 44.40
C LYS A 525 35.84 31.46 45.01
N PRO A 526 34.86 30.77 44.39
CA PRO A 526 34.42 29.46 44.88
C PRO A 526 35.56 28.45 44.91
N THR A 527 35.66 27.67 45.99
CA THR A 527 36.63 26.56 46.09
C THR A 527 36.05 25.27 45.52
N GLU A 528 36.93 24.29 45.28
CA GLU A 528 36.52 22.95 44.89
C GLU A 528 35.58 22.31 45.93
N GLU A 529 35.88 22.51 47.22
CA GLU A 529 35.10 21.99 48.34
C GLU A 529 33.70 22.63 48.42
N ASP A 530 33.58 23.94 48.18
CA ASP A 530 32.28 24.64 48.17
C ASP A 530 31.35 24.07 47.08
N VAL A 531 31.91 23.78 45.91
CA VAL A 531 31.18 23.21 44.78
C VAL A 531 30.75 21.79 45.08
N ASP A 532 31.64 20.97 45.65
CA ASP A 532 31.32 19.57 45.97
C ASP A 532 30.21 19.47 47.02
N LYS A 533 30.27 20.25 48.10
CA LYS A 533 29.21 20.29 49.12
C LYS A 533 27.86 20.71 48.53
N CYS A 534 27.85 21.71 47.65
CA CYS A 534 26.62 22.12 46.96
C CYS A 534 26.07 21.04 46.02
N VAL A 535 26.95 20.30 45.33
CA VAL A 535 26.54 19.18 44.46
C VAL A 535 26.00 18.02 45.28
N GLU A 536 26.59 17.71 46.44
CA GLU A 536 26.07 16.69 47.35
C GLU A 536 24.72 17.08 47.95
N TYR A 537 24.57 18.34 48.37
CA TYR A 537 23.29 18.89 48.82
C TYR A 537 22.20 18.77 47.73
N LEU A 538 22.53 19.10 46.47
CA LEU A 538 21.59 18.96 45.35
C LEU A 538 21.24 17.49 45.07
N LYS A 539 22.19 16.57 45.23
CA LYS A 539 21.95 15.12 45.11
C LYS A 539 21.01 14.62 46.19
N ALA A 540 21.27 14.99 47.45
CA ALA A 540 20.44 14.61 48.59
C ALA A 540 19.00 15.09 48.41
N ASN A 541 18.81 16.35 47.99
CA ASN A 541 17.47 16.91 47.80
C ASN A 541 16.84 16.56 46.45
N GLY A 542 17.39 15.60 45.71
CA GLY A 542 16.85 15.12 44.42
C GLY A 542 16.75 16.21 43.34
N SER A 543 17.54 17.28 43.45
CA SER A 543 17.54 18.43 42.53
C SER A 543 18.29 18.13 41.23
N LEU A 544 17.94 18.81 40.14
CA LEU A 544 18.61 18.60 38.85
C LEU A 544 20.03 19.15 38.89
N ILE A 545 21.01 18.29 38.62
CA ILE A 545 22.43 18.68 38.59
C ILE A 545 22.77 19.20 37.19
N CYS A 546 22.57 20.51 36.98
CA CYS A 546 22.98 21.19 35.75
C CYS A 546 23.67 22.53 36.05
N ASP A 547 24.26 23.15 35.03
CA ASP A 547 25.09 24.36 35.18
C ASP A 547 24.34 25.46 35.96
N LYS A 548 23.06 25.66 35.65
CA LYS A 548 22.24 26.66 36.33
C LYS A 548 22.00 26.38 37.81
N THR A 549 21.57 25.17 38.16
CA THR A 549 21.23 24.82 39.55
C THR A 549 22.47 24.83 40.42
N VAL A 550 23.59 24.29 39.94
CA VAL A 550 24.85 24.27 40.70
C VAL A 550 25.36 25.68 40.93
N ARG A 551 25.40 26.55 39.89
CA ARG A 551 25.83 27.95 40.04
C ARG A 551 24.96 28.73 41.01
N ASN A 552 23.64 28.57 40.93
CA ASN A 552 22.70 29.23 41.84
C ASN A 552 22.89 28.77 43.28
N THR A 553 23.09 27.47 43.49
CA THR A 553 23.29 26.88 44.82
C THR A 553 24.60 27.33 45.43
N VAL A 554 25.71 27.29 44.67
CA VAL A 554 27.02 27.78 45.13
C VAL A 554 26.96 29.27 45.46
N ARG A 555 26.28 30.08 44.64
CA ARG A 555 26.10 31.51 44.91
C ARG A 555 25.27 31.76 46.17
N GLY A 556 24.17 31.03 46.35
CA GLY A 556 23.30 31.17 47.52
C GLY A 556 23.99 30.71 48.81
N TYR A 557 24.72 29.59 48.76
CA TYR A 557 25.52 29.08 49.87
C TYR A 557 26.59 30.09 50.31
N LEU A 558 27.40 30.59 49.37
CA LEU A 558 28.47 31.55 49.68
C LEU A 558 27.93 32.92 50.13
N LYS A 559 26.67 33.23 49.82
CA LYS A 559 25.96 34.43 50.32
C LYS A 559 25.30 34.21 51.67
N GLY A 560 25.24 32.97 52.17
CA GLY A 560 24.54 32.58 53.39
C GLY A 560 23.01 32.51 53.24
N GLU A 561 22.50 32.46 52.00
CA GLU A 561 21.07 32.35 51.69
C GLU A 561 20.59 30.88 51.67
N ILE A 562 21.51 29.94 51.45
CA ILE A 562 21.24 28.50 51.42
C ILE A 562 22.08 27.83 52.50
N ASP A 563 21.40 27.18 53.44
CA ASP A 563 22.05 26.29 54.39
C ASP A 563 22.18 24.90 53.75
N ILE A 564 23.42 24.49 53.48
CA ILE A 564 23.73 23.18 52.88
C ILE A 564 24.07 22.12 53.93
N THR A 565 23.91 22.43 55.22
CA THR A 565 24.14 21.48 56.31
C THR A 565 23.03 20.43 56.27
N ILE A 566 23.34 19.24 55.79
CA ILE A 566 22.41 18.11 55.79
C ILE A 566 22.25 17.65 57.24
N LYS A 567 21.05 17.80 57.83
CA LYS A 567 20.77 17.30 59.18
C LYS A 567 20.65 15.77 59.11
N GLU A 568 21.17 15.06 60.12
CA GLU A 568 21.07 13.58 60.19
C GLU A 568 19.60 13.09 60.08
N GLU A 569 18.64 13.86 60.58
CA GLU A 569 17.20 13.59 60.49
C GLU A 569 16.68 13.57 59.03
N ASP A 570 17.17 14.45 58.14
CA ASP A 570 16.73 14.51 56.72
C ASP A 570 17.31 13.32 55.91
N LEU A 571 18.45 12.78 56.34
CA LEU A 571 19.10 11.59 55.77
C LEU A 571 18.33 10.32 56.13
N GLU A 572 17.85 10.21 57.38
CA GLU A 572 17.02 9.09 57.84
C GLU A 572 15.67 9.07 57.11
N GLU A 573 15.01 10.21 56.93
CA GLU A 573 13.73 10.29 56.21
C GLU A 573 13.88 9.92 54.72
N GLN A 574 14.98 10.32 54.07
CA GLN A 574 15.28 9.92 52.68
C GLN A 574 15.62 8.43 52.54
N ILE A 575 16.31 7.85 53.53
CA ILE A 575 16.58 6.41 53.56
C ILE A 575 15.26 5.65 53.70
N GLU A 576 14.39 6.06 54.62
CA GLU A 576 13.08 5.42 54.84
C GLU A 576 12.18 5.54 53.59
N GLU A 577 12.17 6.70 52.92
CA GLU A 577 11.40 6.90 51.69
C GLU A 577 11.95 6.08 50.51
N ASN A 578 13.27 5.95 50.40
CA ASN A 578 13.91 5.11 49.38
C ASN A 578 13.72 3.61 49.66
N GLU A 579 13.82 3.17 50.92
CA GLU A 579 13.51 1.80 51.32
C GLU A 579 12.05 1.45 51.00
N LYS A 580 11.13 2.38 51.23
CA LYS A 580 9.72 2.22 50.87
C LYS A 580 9.50 2.13 49.36
N LYS A 581 10.15 2.99 48.56
CA LYS A 581 10.07 2.93 47.08
C LYS A 581 10.63 1.61 46.54
N ILE A 582 11.78 1.17 47.06
CA ILE A 582 12.41 -0.11 46.69
C ILE A 582 11.51 -1.28 47.08
N SER A 583 10.91 -1.24 48.28
CA SER A 583 9.97 -2.25 48.77
C SER A 583 8.72 -2.33 47.89
N ASP A 584 8.10 -1.19 47.55
CA ASP A 584 6.91 -1.13 46.70
C ASP A 584 7.21 -1.66 45.29
N GLU A 585 8.38 -1.33 44.73
CA GLU A 585 8.80 -1.82 43.42
C GLU A 585 9.11 -3.33 43.44
N LEU A 586 9.76 -3.84 44.49
CA LEU A 586 9.97 -5.27 44.72
C LEU A 586 8.65 -6.04 44.86
N VAL A 587 7.71 -5.52 45.65
CA VAL A 587 6.37 -6.10 45.80
C VAL A 587 5.67 -6.16 44.46
N ARG A 588 5.75 -5.08 43.67
CA ARG A 588 5.13 -5.02 42.34
C ARG A 588 5.72 -6.06 41.38
N VAL A 589 7.04 -6.20 41.34
CA VAL A 589 7.73 -7.22 40.53
C VAL A 589 7.37 -8.63 41.00
N LEU A 590 7.30 -8.87 42.32
CA LEU A 590 6.90 -10.15 42.88
C LEU A 590 5.45 -10.52 42.52
N VAL A 591 4.53 -9.57 42.56
CA VAL A 591 3.13 -9.77 42.14
C VAL A 591 3.06 -10.10 40.64
N GLU A 592 3.78 -9.37 39.79
CA GLU A 592 3.83 -9.66 38.34
C GLU A 592 4.41 -11.05 38.06
N GLN A 593 5.44 -11.47 38.78
CA GLN A 593 5.98 -12.82 38.67
C GLN A 593 4.99 -13.88 39.19
N GLN A 594 4.28 -13.60 40.28
CA GLN A 594 3.29 -14.52 40.84
C GLN A 594 2.10 -14.74 39.90
N ASP A 595 1.66 -13.70 39.20
CA ASP A 595 0.59 -13.79 38.19
C ASP A 595 1.06 -14.53 36.94
N LYS A 596 2.32 -14.34 36.49
CA LYS A 596 2.93 -15.17 35.44
C LYS A 596 2.97 -16.64 35.83
N ILE A 597 3.37 -16.97 37.06
CA ILE A 597 3.39 -18.35 37.57
C ILE A 597 1.98 -18.94 37.61
N LYS A 598 0.96 -18.16 38.03
CA LYS A 598 -0.44 -18.62 38.00
C LYS A 598 -0.92 -18.91 36.58
N SER A 599 -0.61 -18.03 35.62
CA SER A 599 -0.95 -18.24 34.21
C SER A 599 -0.30 -19.50 33.66
N GLN A 600 0.99 -19.69 33.91
CA GLN A 600 1.74 -20.89 33.50
C GLN A 600 1.17 -22.16 34.16
N LYS A 601 0.76 -22.12 35.43
CA LYS A 601 0.12 -23.26 36.10
C LYS A 601 -1.24 -23.61 35.48
N ALA A 602 -2.03 -22.61 35.10
CA ALA A 602 -3.32 -22.81 34.43
C ALA A 602 -3.13 -23.43 33.03
N GLU A 603 -2.12 -22.98 32.30
CA GLU A 603 -1.73 -23.52 31.00
C GLU A 603 -1.26 -24.97 31.10
N ILE A 604 -0.39 -25.28 32.08
CA ILE A 604 0.04 -26.66 32.38
C ILE A 604 -1.16 -27.55 32.75
N ALA A 605 -2.13 -27.04 33.53
CA ALA A 605 -3.34 -27.79 33.89
C ALA A 605 -4.23 -28.07 32.67
N ASN A 606 -4.34 -27.12 31.73
CA ASN A 606 -5.07 -27.28 30.48
C ASN A 606 -4.36 -28.28 29.53
N LEU A 607 -3.03 -28.25 29.45
CA LEU A 607 -2.25 -29.23 28.69
C LEU A 607 -2.39 -30.64 29.29
N LYS A 608 -2.39 -30.77 30.62
CA LYS A 608 -2.67 -32.06 31.30
C LYS A 608 -4.09 -32.58 31.03
N LYS A 609 -5.09 -31.70 30.90
CA LYS A 609 -6.46 -32.09 30.49
C LYS A 609 -6.53 -32.54 29.03
N LYS A 610 -5.72 -31.97 28.14
CA LYS A 610 -5.64 -32.35 26.72
C LYS A 610 -4.83 -33.63 26.47
N GLY A 611 -4.01 -34.07 27.44
CA GLY A 611 -3.11 -35.23 27.32
C GLY A 611 -3.34 -36.32 28.37
N ILE A 612 -4.54 -36.90 28.45
CA ILE A 612 -4.78 -38.26 28.98
C ILE A 612 -5.84 -38.93 28.11
N GLY A 613 -5.40 -39.44 26.96
CA GLY A 613 -6.03 -40.58 26.27
C GLY A 613 -5.08 -41.76 26.44
N THR A 614 -5.51 -42.72 27.24
CA THR A 614 -4.90 -44.01 27.56
C THR A 614 -4.00 -44.62 26.46
N TYR A 615 -2.71 -44.80 26.76
CA TYR A 615 -1.94 -45.92 26.22
C TYR A 615 -1.83 -46.98 27.31
N GLY A 616 -2.56 -48.08 27.13
CA GLY A 616 -2.56 -49.24 28.01
C GLY A 616 -3.52 -50.30 27.48
N GLU A 617 -3.03 -51.08 26.51
CA GLU A 617 -3.13 -52.54 26.32
C GLU A 617 -2.74 -52.94 24.89
#